data_AF-A0A975CVT9-F1
#
_entry.id   AF-A0A975CVT9-F1
#
_cell.length_a   1.000
_cell.length_b   1.000
_cell.length_c   1.000
_cell.angle_alpha   90.00
_cell.angle_beta   90.00
_cell.angle_gamma   90.00
#
_symmetry.space_group_name_H-M   'P 1'
#
loop_
_entity.id
_entity.type
_entity.pdbx_description
1 polymer ?
#
loop_
_entity_poly.entity_id
_entity_poly.type
_entity_poly.pdbx_seq_one_letter_code
_entity_poly.pdbx_strand_id
1 'polypeptide(L)'
;MQRRLRKTICTVLPLLLVLCITGAAAETWLCPHCGFADNIGIFCSMCGKPHYGSTETTALPTAAPVYTDPTLEQIPGQDDCVKIRLTGIDATSWISDKWLPEFAIDNDETTCWQFSAKKGGLDGKTKLTLYTGYVQAVDQIWIKNGFWGWTDAGTDEYYINARLKKIRVDFLYNGETKYRDMLEFTLRDEVFTDWQKLSTGHRENVVAVRISAMTSYKGSRFPNDVCLSEIMLVKNAPAYSAMPAAATPVPTIYKSKPDVTGVRLKDKLATRSGPGQKYDEPGTFLPDTWQNVTVRVLGKEYVGTTWWVLVDFDNAGKGRYRVWTGLKRVAVDLDQVKEYYPTGQGTVNATSDTYRGPGTNYAKAKVTINGWKDVVAYGHENGYVEVEFEQGNKWYRLWVPESQTSIDWGNDNSGNG
;
A
#
# COMPACT_ATOMS: atom_id res chain seq x y z
N MET A 1 87.01 -30.36 -22.18
CA MET A 1 85.75 -31.13 -22.25
C MET A 1 85.61 -31.87 -20.93
N GLN A 2 84.51 -31.67 -20.18
CA GLN A 2 84.22 -32.39 -18.92
C GLN A 2 85.22 -32.09 -17.79
N ARG A 3 84.96 -32.19 -16.49
CA ARG A 3 83.83 -32.58 -15.63
C ARG A 3 84.34 -32.31 -14.20
N ARG A 4 83.42 -32.08 -13.26
CA ARG A 4 83.57 -32.31 -11.81
C ARG A 4 84.60 -31.43 -11.07
N LEU A 5 84.10 -30.35 -10.48
CA LEU A 5 84.67 -29.76 -9.27
C LEU A 5 84.08 -30.49 -8.05
N ARG A 6 84.97 -31.08 -7.25
CA ARG A 6 84.77 -31.44 -5.84
C ARG A 6 85.96 -30.88 -5.07
N LYS A 7 85.76 -30.68 -3.76
CA LYS A 7 86.75 -30.48 -2.68
C LYS A 7 87.26 -29.02 -2.58
N THR A 8 87.35 -28.35 -1.44
CA THR A 8 87.47 -28.75 -0.02
C THR A 8 87.12 -27.57 0.90
N ILE A 9 86.34 -27.87 1.95
CA ILE A 9 86.40 -27.47 3.38
C ILE A 9 87.07 -26.12 3.74
N CYS A 10 86.31 -25.26 4.43
CA CYS A 10 86.82 -24.50 5.59
C CYS A 10 85.70 -24.34 6.65
N THR A 11 86.10 -24.58 7.89
CA THR A 11 85.35 -24.73 9.14
C THR A 11 84.95 -23.38 9.74
N VAL A 12 83.69 -23.19 10.18
CA VAL A 12 83.34 -22.29 11.30
C VAL A 12 82.15 -22.87 12.08
N LEU A 13 82.31 -22.92 13.39
CA LEU A 13 81.35 -23.29 14.46
C LEU A 13 79.93 -22.71 14.25
N PRO A 14 78.85 -23.48 14.53
CA PRO A 14 77.51 -22.93 14.67
C PRO A 14 77.28 -22.46 16.12
N LEU A 15 77.02 -21.16 16.28
CA LEU A 15 76.50 -20.59 17.52
C LEU A 15 75.02 -21.01 17.65
N LEU A 16 74.73 -21.74 18.73
CA LEU A 16 73.39 -22.09 19.17
C LEU A 16 72.56 -20.81 19.38
N LEU A 17 71.48 -20.63 18.63
CA LEU A 17 70.38 -19.74 19.00
C LEU A 17 69.12 -20.60 19.12
N VAL A 18 68.79 -20.95 20.37
CA VAL A 18 67.52 -21.57 20.73
C VAL A 18 66.46 -20.48 20.68
N LEU A 19 65.68 -20.43 19.60
CA LEU A 19 64.44 -19.66 19.55
C LEU A 19 63.32 -20.56 20.10
N CYS A 20 62.99 -20.40 21.39
CA CYS A 20 61.72 -20.88 21.93
C CYS A 20 60.59 -20.08 21.29
N ILE A 21 59.95 -20.63 20.26
CA ILE A 21 58.67 -20.12 19.77
C ILE A 21 57.62 -20.64 20.75
N THR A 22 57.24 -19.82 21.72
CA THR A 22 56.02 -20.03 22.50
C THR A 22 54.84 -19.84 21.55
N GLY A 23 54.29 -20.94 21.03
CA GLY A 23 53.06 -20.90 20.25
C GLY A 23 51.92 -20.42 21.14
N ALA A 24 51.40 -19.23 20.87
CA ALA A 24 50.14 -18.77 21.46
C ALA A 24 49.05 -19.77 21.05
N ALA A 25 48.29 -20.26 22.02
CA ALA A 25 47.13 -21.11 21.75
C ALA A 25 46.17 -20.32 20.84
N ALA A 26 45.85 -20.86 19.66
CA ALA A 26 44.94 -20.21 18.75
C ALA A 26 43.55 -20.11 19.41
N GLU A 27 43.02 -18.89 19.53
CA GLU A 27 41.70 -18.67 20.10
C GLU A 27 40.64 -19.35 19.23
N THR A 28 39.90 -20.28 19.84
CA THR A 28 38.76 -20.95 19.22
C THR A 28 37.50 -20.11 19.34
N TRP A 29 36.61 -20.18 18.34
CA TRP A 29 35.33 -19.44 18.36
C TRP A 29 34.11 -20.34 18.07
N LEU A 30 32.96 -19.97 18.63
CA LEU A 30 31.67 -20.64 18.45
C LEU A 30 30.96 -20.12 17.20
N CYS A 31 30.57 -21.01 16.29
CA CYS A 31 29.89 -20.62 15.06
C CYS A 31 28.44 -20.17 15.34
N PRO A 32 28.05 -18.91 15.02
CA PRO A 32 26.69 -18.43 15.30
C PRO A 32 25.65 -19.05 14.36
N HIS A 33 26.06 -19.61 13.23
CA HIS A 33 25.14 -20.22 12.27
C HIS A 33 24.75 -21.65 12.61
N CYS A 34 25.68 -22.46 13.12
CA CYS A 34 25.44 -23.89 13.36
C CYS A 34 25.73 -24.34 14.80
N GLY A 35 26.22 -23.45 15.66
CA GLY A 35 26.52 -23.74 17.06
C GLY A 35 27.76 -24.61 17.30
N PHE A 36 28.56 -24.91 16.27
CA PHE A 36 29.78 -25.69 16.43
C PHE A 36 30.88 -24.86 17.13
N ALA A 37 31.41 -25.38 18.24
CA ALA A 37 32.53 -24.78 18.98
C ALA A 37 33.88 -25.20 18.39
N ASP A 38 34.99 -24.69 18.92
CA ASP A 38 36.36 -25.14 18.56
C ASP A 38 36.81 -24.83 17.12
N ASN A 39 36.19 -23.86 16.45
CA ASN A 39 36.67 -23.42 15.15
C ASN A 39 37.99 -22.65 15.30
N ILE A 40 38.98 -23.02 14.49
CA ILE A 40 40.29 -22.35 14.42
C ILE A 40 40.44 -21.76 13.02
N GLY A 41 40.79 -20.47 12.92
CA GLY A 41 40.87 -19.74 11.66
C GLY A 41 39.55 -19.07 11.25
N ILE A 42 39.49 -18.57 10.01
CA ILE A 42 38.40 -17.71 9.55
C ILE A 42 37.17 -18.44 9.04
N PHE A 43 37.12 -19.77 8.99
CA PHE A 43 35.95 -20.53 8.52
C PHE A 43 35.53 -21.59 9.53
N CYS A 44 34.22 -21.78 9.67
CA CYS A 44 33.68 -22.87 10.46
C CYS A 44 33.97 -24.19 9.76
N SER A 45 34.59 -25.13 10.48
CA SER A 45 34.95 -26.44 9.93
C SER A 45 33.73 -27.32 9.62
N MET A 46 32.60 -27.08 10.28
CA MET A 46 31.37 -27.84 10.06
C MET A 46 30.51 -27.30 8.90
N CYS A 47 30.28 -25.99 8.83
CA CYS A 47 29.36 -25.42 7.84
C CYS A 47 30.05 -24.55 6.76
N GLY A 48 31.36 -24.35 6.87
CA GLY A 48 32.15 -23.56 5.92
C GLY A 48 31.89 -22.05 5.95
N LYS A 49 31.09 -21.54 6.89
CA LYS A 49 30.78 -20.10 6.98
C LYS A 49 31.90 -19.32 7.68
N PRO A 50 32.26 -18.13 7.19
CA PRO A 50 33.37 -17.37 7.76
C PRO A 50 33.06 -16.73 9.12
N HIS A 51 34.11 -16.55 9.94
CA HIS A 51 34.12 -15.74 11.15
C HIS A 51 34.45 -14.29 10.80
N TYR A 52 33.46 -13.40 10.90
CA TYR A 52 33.70 -11.98 10.69
C TYR A 52 34.28 -11.36 11.97
N GLY A 53 35.58 -11.51 12.15
CA GLY A 53 36.36 -10.79 13.17
C GLY A 53 36.50 -9.31 12.79
N SER A 54 36.13 -8.44 13.73
CA SER A 54 36.08 -6.98 13.64
C SER A 54 37.33 -6.31 13.05
N THR A 55 37.18 -5.66 11.90
CA THR A 55 37.64 -4.28 11.55
C THR A 55 37.56 -4.10 10.03
N GLU A 56 36.35 -3.97 9.50
CA GLU A 56 36.17 -3.48 8.14
C GLU A 56 34.91 -2.61 8.12
N THR A 57 35.10 -1.40 7.62
CA THR A 57 34.09 -0.34 7.55
C THR A 57 32.89 -0.88 6.78
N THR A 58 31.81 -1.15 7.51
CA THR A 58 30.54 -1.56 6.95
C THR A 58 30.10 -0.48 5.97
N ALA A 59 30.19 -0.76 4.66
CA ALA A 59 29.20 -0.22 3.75
C ALA A 59 27.86 -0.61 4.37
N LEU A 60 27.06 0.40 4.73
CA LEU A 60 25.70 0.23 5.21
C LEU A 60 25.01 -0.82 4.33
N PRO A 61 24.24 -1.77 4.91
CA PRO A 61 23.49 -2.71 4.11
C PRO A 61 22.74 -1.92 3.04
N THR A 62 22.96 -2.26 1.78
CA THR A 62 22.26 -1.69 0.64
C THR A 62 20.80 -1.68 1.02
N ALA A 63 20.22 -0.47 1.16
CA ALA A 63 18.87 -0.30 1.69
C ALA A 63 17.94 -1.29 0.99
N ALA A 64 17.12 -2.00 1.77
CA ALA A 64 16.10 -2.89 1.23
C ALA A 64 15.38 -2.15 0.09
N PRO A 65 15.12 -2.81 -1.05
CA PRO A 65 14.51 -2.16 -2.19
C PRO A 65 13.23 -1.46 -1.74
N VAL A 66 13.23 -0.12 -1.84
CA VAL A 66 12.06 0.68 -1.49
C VAL A 66 11.06 0.48 -2.62
N TYR A 67 9.95 -0.20 -2.32
CA TYR A 67 8.82 -0.27 -3.24
C TYR A 67 8.28 1.15 -3.44
N THR A 68 8.32 1.64 -4.68
CA THR A 68 7.83 2.98 -5.05
C THR A 68 6.35 2.99 -5.44
N ASP A 69 5.68 1.85 -5.38
CA ASP A 69 4.25 1.75 -5.67
C ASP A 69 3.44 2.19 -4.44
N PRO A 70 2.73 3.34 -4.48
CA PRO A 70 2.00 3.87 -3.33
C PRO A 70 0.82 2.99 -2.93
N THR A 71 0.43 2.03 -3.78
CA THR A 71 -0.63 1.06 -3.48
C THR A 71 -0.14 -0.14 -2.69
N LEU A 72 1.16 -0.23 -2.44
CA LEU A 72 1.81 -1.32 -1.71
C LEU A 72 2.46 -0.78 -0.43
N GLU A 73 2.64 -1.67 0.54
CA GLU A 73 3.32 -1.40 1.80
C GLU A 73 4.30 -2.55 2.09
N GLN A 74 5.53 -2.21 2.47
CA GLN A 74 6.51 -3.20 2.87
C GLN A 74 6.04 -3.91 4.15
N ILE A 75 6.01 -5.23 4.14
CA ILE A 75 5.73 -5.99 5.36
C ILE A 75 7.06 -6.08 6.15
N PRO A 76 7.12 -5.61 7.41
CA PRO A 76 8.35 -5.67 8.20
C PRO A 76 8.89 -7.09 8.31
N GLY A 77 10.17 -7.28 7.96
CA GLY A 77 10.85 -8.57 8.03
C GLY A 77 10.43 -9.59 6.96
N GLN A 78 9.79 -9.16 5.86
CA GLN A 78 9.39 -10.02 4.75
C GLN A 78 9.83 -9.40 3.41
N ASP A 79 10.94 -9.86 2.84
CA ASP A 79 11.50 -9.27 1.61
C ASP A 79 10.87 -9.82 0.31
N ASP A 80 10.14 -10.92 0.40
CA ASP A 80 9.58 -11.67 -0.71
C ASP A 80 8.10 -11.35 -0.99
N CYS A 81 7.50 -10.44 -0.23
CA CYS A 81 6.11 -10.06 -0.41
C CYS A 81 5.81 -8.66 0.13
N VAL A 82 4.71 -8.09 -0.35
CA VAL A 82 4.23 -6.75 0.02
C VAL A 82 2.76 -6.78 0.35
N LYS A 83 2.35 -5.94 1.29
CA LYS A 83 0.97 -5.69 1.67
C LYS A 83 0.32 -4.80 0.61
N ILE A 84 -0.89 -5.15 0.20
CA ILE A 84 -1.70 -4.30 -0.68
C ILE A 84 -2.46 -3.32 0.21
N ARG A 85 -2.32 -2.02 -0.05
CA ARG A 85 -3.10 -0.99 0.64
C ARG A 85 -4.56 -1.06 0.19
N LEU A 86 -5.46 -1.04 1.17
CA LEU A 86 -6.89 -1.04 0.94
C LEU A 86 -7.40 0.40 0.91
N THR A 87 -8.38 0.69 0.05
CA THR A 87 -9.05 1.99 -0.01
C THR A 87 -10.40 2.00 0.68
N GLY A 88 -10.90 0.84 1.09
CA GLY A 88 -12.16 0.72 1.77
C GLY A 88 -12.44 -0.68 2.27
N ILE A 89 -13.37 -0.75 3.22
CA ILE A 89 -13.87 -1.97 3.83
C ILE A 89 -15.38 -1.86 3.99
N ASP A 90 -16.10 -2.95 3.80
CA ASP A 90 -17.55 -3.02 4.00
C ASP A 90 -17.93 -4.38 4.58
N ALA A 91 -18.90 -4.41 5.48
CA ALA A 91 -19.40 -5.64 6.07
C ALA A 91 -20.92 -5.69 6.12
N THR A 92 -21.48 -6.89 6.05
CA THR A 92 -22.94 -7.07 6.11
C THR A 92 -23.50 -7.05 7.54
N SER A 93 -22.65 -7.14 8.55
CA SER A 93 -23.06 -7.21 9.96
C SER A 93 -21.90 -6.96 10.92
N TRP A 94 -22.20 -6.32 12.05
CA TRP A 94 -21.33 -6.20 13.23
C TRP A 94 -22.21 -6.03 14.49
N ILE A 95 -21.66 -6.29 15.67
CA ILE A 95 -22.45 -6.29 16.93
C ILE A 95 -22.57 -4.88 17.53
N SER A 96 -21.55 -4.03 17.39
CA SER A 96 -21.57 -2.66 17.92
C SER A 96 -20.46 -1.80 17.33
N ASP A 97 -20.53 -0.49 17.58
CA ASP A 97 -19.52 0.50 17.16
C ASP A 97 -18.14 0.29 17.82
N LYS A 98 -18.04 -0.62 18.80
CA LYS A 98 -16.75 -1.04 19.39
C LYS A 98 -16.04 -2.12 18.59
N TRP A 99 -16.69 -2.71 17.59
CA TRP A 99 -16.20 -3.90 16.87
C TRP A 99 -16.44 -3.78 15.36
N LEU A 100 -16.04 -2.64 14.82
CA LEU A 100 -16.29 -2.26 13.44
C LEU A 100 -15.44 -3.06 12.45
N PRO A 101 -15.86 -3.17 11.17
CA PRO A 101 -15.08 -3.85 10.13
C PRO A 101 -13.66 -3.31 9.96
N GLU A 102 -13.46 -2.01 10.15
CA GLU A 102 -12.18 -1.29 10.03
C GLU A 102 -11.13 -1.82 11.01
N PHE A 103 -11.56 -2.34 12.16
CA PHE A 103 -10.70 -2.97 13.15
C PHE A 103 -10.17 -4.34 12.72
N ALA A 104 -10.49 -4.81 11.51
CA ALA A 104 -9.80 -5.95 10.93
C ALA A 104 -8.55 -5.54 10.12
N ILE A 105 -8.29 -4.25 9.92
CA ILE A 105 -7.24 -3.75 9.01
C ILE A 105 -6.46 -2.56 9.59
N ASP A 106 -6.65 -2.24 10.86
CA ASP A 106 -6.02 -1.10 11.55
C ASP A 106 -4.63 -1.43 12.11
N ASN A 107 -4.20 -2.70 12.00
CA ASN A 107 -2.91 -3.18 12.50
C ASN A 107 -2.78 -3.03 14.03
N ASP A 108 -3.92 -3.16 14.73
CA ASP A 108 -4.02 -3.24 16.18
C ASP A 108 -4.65 -4.57 16.58
N GLU A 109 -3.83 -5.51 17.02
CA GLU A 109 -4.30 -6.84 17.45
C GLU A 109 -5.21 -6.82 18.69
N THR A 110 -5.32 -5.65 19.33
CA THR A 110 -6.22 -5.37 20.44
C THR A 110 -7.57 -4.79 20.04
N THR A 111 -7.86 -4.72 18.73
CA THR A 111 -9.17 -4.43 18.14
C THR A 111 -9.63 -5.61 17.26
N CYS A 112 -10.92 -5.68 16.93
CA CYS A 112 -11.39 -6.61 15.90
C CYS A 112 -12.72 -6.24 15.26
N TRP A 113 -12.97 -6.81 14.09
CA TRP A 113 -14.32 -6.91 13.55
C TRP A 113 -15.07 -8.05 14.23
N GLN A 114 -16.16 -7.75 14.95
CA GLN A 114 -17.00 -8.74 15.63
C GLN A 114 -18.45 -8.74 15.11
N PHE A 115 -18.97 -9.93 14.86
CA PHE A 115 -20.35 -10.15 14.39
C PHE A 115 -20.99 -11.36 15.09
N SER A 116 -22.31 -11.37 15.18
CA SER A 116 -23.07 -12.50 15.75
C SER A 116 -23.68 -13.36 14.65
N ALA A 117 -23.32 -14.63 14.61
CA ALA A 117 -23.96 -15.69 13.86
C ALA A 117 -25.40 -15.87 14.37
N LYS A 118 -26.36 -15.97 13.45
CA LYS A 118 -27.74 -16.26 13.85
C LYS A 118 -27.84 -17.63 14.51
N LYS A 119 -28.88 -17.84 15.32
CA LYS A 119 -29.24 -19.13 15.91
C LYS A 119 -29.37 -20.18 14.79
N GLY A 120 -28.35 -21.03 14.63
CA GLY A 120 -28.18 -21.91 13.46
C GLY A 120 -26.75 -21.93 12.89
N GLY A 121 -25.90 -21.00 13.31
CA GLY A 121 -24.50 -20.92 12.88
C GLY A 121 -24.28 -19.93 11.73
N LEU A 122 -23.06 -19.96 11.20
CA LEU A 122 -22.68 -19.20 10.02
C LEU A 122 -23.12 -19.94 8.75
N ASP A 123 -23.60 -19.20 7.75
CA ASP A 123 -24.08 -19.74 6.47
C ASP A 123 -23.49 -19.00 5.25
N GLY A 124 -22.40 -18.27 5.45
CA GLY A 124 -21.77 -17.45 4.41
C GLY A 124 -22.51 -16.16 4.06
N LYS A 125 -23.57 -15.78 4.81
CA LYS A 125 -24.23 -14.49 4.63
C LYS A 125 -23.45 -13.34 5.24
N THR A 126 -22.76 -13.57 6.36
CA THR A 126 -21.86 -12.57 6.93
C THR A 126 -20.62 -12.45 6.08
N LYS A 127 -20.42 -11.26 5.51
CA LYS A 127 -19.35 -10.97 4.56
C LYS A 127 -18.57 -9.74 4.99
N LEU A 128 -17.27 -9.79 4.76
CA LEU A 128 -16.35 -8.66 4.76
C LEU A 128 -15.85 -8.46 3.33
N THR A 129 -15.88 -7.24 2.82
CA THR A 129 -15.38 -6.88 1.49
C THR A 129 -14.24 -5.90 1.65
N LEU A 130 -13.07 -6.27 1.13
CA LEU A 130 -11.85 -5.48 1.10
C LEU A 130 -11.70 -4.88 -0.29
N TYR A 131 -11.70 -3.56 -0.41
CA TYR A 131 -11.52 -2.86 -1.67
C TYR A 131 -10.06 -2.45 -1.82
N THR A 132 -9.41 -2.91 -2.89
CA THR A 132 -8.02 -2.53 -3.17
C THR A 132 -7.92 -1.12 -3.74
N GLY A 133 -9.01 -0.58 -4.31
CA GLY A 133 -9.07 0.75 -4.95
C GLY A 133 -8.31 0.87 -6.27
N TYR A 134 -7.46 -0.10 -6.55
CA TYR A 134 -6.63 -0.23 -7.74
C TYR A 134 -6.69 -1.65 -8.25
N VAL A 135 -6.34 -1.83 -9.52
CA VAL A 135 -6.17 -3.15 -10.14
C VAL A 135 -4.92 -3.79 -9.56
N GLN A 136 -5.08 -4.88 -8.79
CA GLN A 136 -4.00 -5.52 -8.06
C GLN A 136 -3.83 -6.98 -8.45
N ALA A 137 -2.61 -7.49 -8.23
CA ALA A 137 -2.36 -8.92 -8.15
C ALA A 137 -2.47 -9.36 -6.69
N VAL A 138 -3.25 -10.39 -6.40
CA VAL A 138 -3.39 -10.98 -5.06
C VAL A 138 -2.89 -12.41 -5.10
N ASP A 139 -1.88 -12.71 -4.28
CA ASP A 139 -1.24 -14.03 -4.20
C ASP A 139 -1.58 -14.77 -2.91
N GLN A 140 -1.76 -14.01 -1.82
CA GLN A 140 -2.08 -14.54 -0.51
C GLN A 140 -3.03 -13.63 0.26
N ILE A 141 -3.70 -14.22 1.24
CA ILE A 141 -4.48 -13.52 2.27
C ILE A 141 -3.92 -13.94 3.61
N TRP A 142 -3.49 -12.98 4.42
CA TRP A 142 -2.96 -13.23 5.74
C TRP A 142 -4.02 -12.88 6.76
N ILE A 143 -4.29 -13.78 7.71
CA ILE A 143 -5.34 -13.61 8.71
C ILE A 143 -4.80 -13.88 10.11
N LYS A 144 -5.18 -13.03 11.07
CA LYS A 144 -5.19 -13.35 12.50
C LYS A 144 -6.63 -13.60 12.93
N ASN A 145 -6.87 -14.79 13.46
CA ASN A 145 -8.20 -15.34 13.69
C ASN A 145 -8.53 -15.30 15.19
N GLY A 146 -9.60 -14.61 15.57
CA GLY A 146 -9.89 -14.28 16.97
C GLY A 146 -9.39 -12.88 17.33
N PHE A 147 -9.27 -12.60 18.62
CA PHE A 147 -8.92 -11.28 19.17
C PHE A 147 -8.15 -11.39 20.45
N TRP A 148 -7.28 -10.41 20.69
CA TRP A 148 -6.44 -10.35 21.88
C TRP A 148 -6.66 -9.06 22.66
N GLY A 149 -7.52 -9.10 23.69
CA GLY A 149 -7.72 -7.96 24.57
C GLY A 149 -8.01 -8.38 26.01
N TRP A 150 -7.35 -7.73 26.95
CA TRP A 150 -7.66 -7.84 28.38
C TRP A 150 -8.77 -6.84 28.71
N THR A 151 -9.86 -7.32 29.31
CA THR A 151 -10.81 -6.40 29.95
C THR A 151 -10.28 -6.00 31.32
N ASP A 152 -10.47 -4.73 31.71
CA ASP A 152 -10.06 -4.18 33.02
C ASP A 152 -10.58 -4.98 34.23
N ALA A 153 -11.58 -5.83 34.02
CA ALA A 153 -12.17 -6.69 35.04
C ALA A 153 -11.40 -7.99 35.30
N GLY A 154 -10.33 -8.30 34.56
CA GLY A 154 -9.48 -9.48 34.79
C GLY A 154 -10.19 -10.84 34.78
N THR A 155 -11.43 -10.90 34.28
CA THR A 155 -12.32 -12.05 34.44
C THR A 155 -13.04 -12.47 33.17
N ASP A 156 -13.01 -11.67 32.10
CA ASP A 156 -13.59 -12.06 30.81
C ASP A 156 -12.52 -12.26 29.75
N GLU A 157 -12.06 -13.50 29.75
CA GLU A 157 -11.37 -14.20 28.71
C GLU A 157 -12.16 -14.11 27.37
N TYR A 158 -12.10 -13.05 26.55
CA TYR A 158 -12.69 -13.09 25.18
C TYR A 158 -11.82 -13.92 24.18
N TYR A 159 -10.55 -14.11 24.55
CA TYR A 159 -9.44 -14.88 23.97
C TYR A 159 -9.71 -16.18 23.17
N ILE A 160 -10.63 -17.06 23.55
CA ILE A 160 -10.61 -18.46 23.06
C ILE A 160 -11.80 -18.82 22.16
N ASN A 161 -12.77 -17.94 22.04
CA ASN A 161 -14.12 -18.42 21.84
C ASN A 161 -14.73 -17.94 20.52
N ALA A 162 -14.47 -16.71 20.11
CA ALA A 162 -15.08 -16.13 18.92
C ALA A 162 -14.28 -16.35 17.62
N ARG A 163 -13.85 -17.59 17.30
CA ARG A 163 -12.99 -17.87 16.14
C ARG A 163 -13.73 -18.42 14.92
N LEU A 164 -13.33 -17.98 13.73
CA LEU A 164 -13.74 -18.58 12.48
C LEU A 164 -13.04 -19.93 12.29
N LYS A 165 -13.78 -20.94 11.84
CA LYS A 165 -13.24 -22.24 11.45
C LYS A 165 -13.08 -22.35 9.94
N LYS A 166 -14.08 -21.89 9.19
CA LYS A 166 -14.03 -21.87 7.73
C LYS A 166 -14.44 -20.52 7.20
N ILE A 167 -13.72 -20.08 6.18
CA ILE A 167 -14.06 -18.91 5.38
C ILE A 167 -14.14 -19.30 3.91
N ARG A 168 -14.92 -18.52 3.16
CA ARG A 168 -14.92 -18.54 1.70
C ARG A 168 -14.41 -17.20 1.20
N VAL A 169 -13.52 -17.22 0.23
CA VAL A 169 -12.96 -16.05 -0.42
C VAL A 169 -13.43 -16.01 -1.87
N ASP A 170 -14.00 -14.88 -2.28
CA ASP A 170 -14.44 -14.61 -3.64
C ASP A 170 -13.77 -13.33 -4.15
N PHE A 171 -13.45 -13.25 -5.45
CA PHE A 171 -12.74 -12.11 -6.04
C PHE A 171 -13.63 -11.35 -7.01
N LEU A 172 -13.54 -10.02 -6.98
CA LEU A 172 -14.09 -9.14 -8.00
C LEU A 172 -12.95 -8.60 -8.86
N TYR A 173 -13.04 -8.83 -10.17
CA TYR A 173 -12.04 -8.39 -11.14
C TYR A 173 -12.43 -7.07 -11.80
N ASN A 174 -11.44 -6.36 -12.30
CA ASN A 174 -11.64 -5.10 -13.02
C ASN A 174 -12.60 -5.28 -14.21
N GLY A 175 -13.58 -4.37 -14.33
CA GLY A 175 -14.61 -4.44 -15.36
C GLY A 175 -15.74 -5.44 -15.10
N GLU A 176 -15.69 -6.21 -14.02
CA GLU A 176 -16.73 -7.18 -13.67
C GLU A 176 -17.71 -6.64 -12.63
N THR A 177 -18.92 -7.22 -12.62
CA THR A 177 -19.99 -6.87 -11.66
C THR A 177 -20.31 -8.00 -10.70
N LYS A 178 -19.67 -9.16 -10.86
CA LYS A 178 -19.93 -10.37 -10.08
C LYS A 178 -18.61 -10.92 -9.54
N TYR A 179 -18.69 -11.44 -8.32
CA TYR A 179 -17.57 -12.13 -7.71
C TYR A 179 -17.45 -13.55 -8.27
N ARG A 180 -16.22 -14.03 -8.47
CA ARG A 180 -15.90 -15.39 -8.95
C ARG A 180 -14.64 -15.93 -8.28
N ASP A 181 -14.15 -17.08 -8.75
CA ASP A 181 -12.96 -17.77 -8.25
C ASP A 181 -13.00 -18.07 -6.75
N MET A 182 -14.11 -18.70 -6.36
CA MET A 182 -14.41 -19.10 -5.01
C MET A 182 -13.37 -20.07 -4.45
N LEU A 183 -12.73 -19.69 -3.34
CA LEU A 183 -11.81 -20.52 -2.57
C LEU A 183 -12.36 -20.73 -1.15
N GLU A 184 -12.21 -21.92 -0.60
CA GLU A 184 -12.53 -22.18 0.80
C GLU A 184 -11.27 -22.50 1.60
N PHE A 185 -11.14 -21.87 2.76
CA PHE A 185 -10.03 -22.10 3.67
C PHE A 185 -10.54 -22.56 5.03
N THR A 186 -9.81 -23.49 5.64
CA THR A 186 -9.96 -23.81 7.06
C THR A 186 -8.92 -23.03 7.83
N LEU A 187 -9.37 -22.20 8.76
CA LEU A 187 -8.48 -21.43 9.63
C LEU A 187 -8.00 -22.32 10.77
N ARG A 188 -6.86 -22.01 11.38
CA ARG A 188 -6.33 -22.75 12.53
C ARG A 188 -7.19 -22.48 13.78
N ASP A 189 -7.33 -23.50 14.63
CA ASP A 189 -8.02 -23.42 15.93
C ASP A 189 -7.06 -23.02 17.06
N GLU A 190 -6.14 -22.11 16.77
CA GLU A 190 -5.04 -21.81 17.67
C GLU A 190 -5.04 -20.33 18.01
N VAL A 191 -4.81 -20.03 19.29
CA VAL A 191 -4.62 -18.67 19.79
C VAL A 191 -3.15 -18.33 19.59
N PHE A 192 -2.78 -17.79 18.42
CA PHE A 192 -1.40 -17.37 18.19
C PHE A 192 -1.30 -15.99 17.54
N THR A 193 -0.21 -15.33 17.90
CA THR A 193 0.27 -14.01 17.45
C THR A 193 0.68 -13.98 15.98
N ASP A 194 0.77 -15.14 15.33
CA ASP A 194 1.34 -15.24 13.99
C ASP A 194 0.25 -15.32 12.91
N TRP A 195 0.50 -14.59 11.83
CA TRP A 195 -0.33 -14.61 10.64
C TRP A 195 -0.51 -16.03 10.09
N GLN A 196 -1.76 -16.44 9.85
CA GLN A 196 -2.05 -17.56 8.97
C GLN A 196 -2.04 -17.07 7.53
N LYS A 197 -1.05 -17.54 6.75
CA LYS A 197 -0.88 -17.20 5.35
C LYS A 197 -1.68 -18.17 4.46
N LEU A 198 -2.68 -17.68 3.75
CA LEU A 198 -3.55 -18.45 2.88
C LEU A 198 -3.20 -18.15 1.43
N SER A 199 -2.69 -19.13 0.68
CA SER A 199 -2.41 -18.93 -0.75
C SER A 199 -3.72 -18.89 -1.55
N THR A 200 -3.88 -17.88 -2.39
CA THR A 200 -5.04 -17.75 -3.29
C THR A 200 -4.75 -18.27 -4.70
N GLY A 201 -3.50 -18.66 -4.96
CA GLY A 201 -2.92 -18.63 -6.31
C GLY A 201 -2.74 -17.19 -6.79
N HIS A 202 -1.96 -17.00 -7.85
CA HIS A 202 -1.76 -15.69 -8.45
C HIS A 202 -3.06 -15.22 -9.13
N ARG A 203 -3.67 -14.15 -8.63
CA ARG A 203 -4.90 -13.54 -9.19
C ARG A 203 -4.60 -12.15 -9.68
N GLU A 204 -4.50 -11.95 -10.99
CA GLU A 204 -4.32 -10.64 -11.58
C GLU A 204 -5.65 -9.88 -11.70
N ASN A 205 -5.56 -8.56 -11.79
CA ASN A 205 -6.67 -7.66 -12.07
C ASN A 205 -7.79 -7.61 -11.01
N VAL A 206 -7.47 -7.90 -9.74
CA VAL A 206 -8.41 -7.86 -8.62
C VAL A 206 -8.67 -6.41 -8.19
N VAL A 207 -9.94 -6.06 -7.97
CA VAL A 207 -10.37 -4.74 -7.45
C VAL A 207 -11.07 -4.84 -6.09
N ALA A 208 -11.56 -6.02 -5.73
CA ALA A 208 -12.06 -6.31 -4.39
C ALA A 208 -11.94 -7.80 -4.04
N VAL A 209 -11.78 -8.09 -2.76
CA VAL A 209 -11.80 -9.44 -2.20
C VAL A 209 -12.92 -9.53 -1.17
N ARG A 210 -13.78 -10.53 -1.29
CA ARG A 210 -14.88 -10.78 -0.36
C ARG A 210 -14.62 -12.03 0.44
N ILE A 211 -14.84 -11.95 1.75
CA ILE A 211 -14.61 -13.01 2.71
C ILE A 211 -15.93 -13.29 3.39
N SER A 212 -16.46 -14.49 3.18
CA SER A 212 -17.68 -14.96 3.79
C SER A 212 -17.34 -15.87 4.97
N ALA A 213 -17.92 -15.56 6.13
CA ALA A 213 -17.82 -16.39 7.32
C ALA A 213 -18.70 -17.64 7.16
N MET A 214 -18.09 -18.84 7.14
CA MET A 214 -18.79 -20.08 6.81
C MET A 214 -19.11 -20.93 8.05
N THR A 215 -18.14 -21.11 8.95
CA THR A 215 -18.36 -21.83 10.23
C THR A 215 -17.43 -21.27 11.29
N SER A 216 -17.76 -21.45 12.57
CA SER A 216 -16.94 -21.12 13.73
C SER A 216 -16.50 -22.38 14.49
N TYR A 217 -15.50 -22.24 15.35
CA TYR A 217 -15.09 -23.32 16.25
C TYR A 217 -16.11 -23.53 17.39
N LYS A 218 -16.24 -24.78 17.85
CA LYS A 218 -17.07 -25.13 19.01
C LYS A 218 -16.30 -24.82 20.29
N GLY A 219 -17.01 -24.43 21.36
CA GLY A 219 -16.40 -24.13 22.65
C GLY A 219 -16.47 -22.65 23.02
N SER A 220 -16.91 -21.79 22.09
CA SER A 220 -17.12 -20.39 22.39
C SER A 220 -18.09 -20.19 23.56
N ARG A 221 -17.71 -19.42 24.59
CA ARG A 221 -18.64 -18.87 25.60
C ARG A 221 -19.82 -18.15 24.94
N PHE A 222 -19.56 -17.52 23.79
CA PHE A 222 -20.54 -16.87 22.93
C PHE A 222 -20.56 -17.60 21.58
N PRO A 223 -21.23 -18.76 21.45
CA PRO A 223 -21.20 -19.62 20.25
C PRO A 223 -21.68 -18.94 18.97
N ASN A 224 -22.35 -17.80 19.14
CA ASN A 224 -22.79 -16.97 18.05
C ASN A 224 -21.80 -15.86 17.74
N ASP A 225 -20.98 -15.39 18.68
CA ASP A 225 -20.12 -14.24 18.42
C ASP A 225 -18.80 -14.70 17.83
N VAL A 226 -18.41 -14.06 16.74
CA VAL A 226 -17.23 -14.40 15.95
C VAL A 226 -16.48 -13.12 15.66
N CYS A 227 -15.16 -13.21 15.65
CA CYS A 227 -14.28 -12.07 15.56
C CYS A 227 -13.03 -12.39 14.71
N LEU A 228 -12.58 -11.37 13.98
CA LEU A 228 -11.41 -11.39 13.12
C LEU A 228 -10.58 -10.15 13.47
N SER A 229 -9.43 -10.33 14.14
CA SER A 229 -8.59 -9.20 14.57
C SER A 229 -7.88 -8.55 13.41
N GLU A 230 -7.27 -9.33 12.51
CA GLU A 230 -6.46 -8.73 11.45
C GLU A 230 -6.57 -9.50 10.15
N ILE A 231 -6.56 -8.74 9.06
CA ILE A 231 -6.51 -9.25 7.72
C ILE A 231 -5.70 -8.36 6.78
N MET A 232 -4.97 -9.03 5.90
CA MET A 232 -4.13 -8.38 4.91
C MET A 232 -4.19 -9.13 3.57
N LEU A 233 -4.25 -8.37 2.48
CA LEU A 233 -4.04 -8.89 1.13
C LEU A 233 -2.57 -8.74 0.78
N VAL A 234 -1.97 -9.78 0.22
CA VAL A 234 -0.53 -9.84 -0.02
C VAL A 234 -0.25 -10.20 -1.48
N LYS A 235 0.70 -9.48 -2.05
CA LYS A 235 1.30 -9.76 -3.35
C LYS A 235 2.71 -10.28 -3.14
N ASN A 236 3.07 -11.36 -3.80
CA ASN A 236 4.44 -11.85 -3.81
C ASN A 236 5.30 -10.87 -4.63
N ALA A 237 6.44 -10.50 -4.08
CA ALA A 237 7.46 -9.82 -4.86
C ALA A 237 7.89 -10.76 -5.99
N PRO A 238 8.09 -10.27 -7.23
CA PRO A 238 8.75 -11.08 -8.24
C PRO A 238 10.09 -11.53 -7.63
N ALA A 239 10.34 -12.85 -7.61
CA ALA A 239 11.56 -13.40 -7.04
C ALA A 239 12.75 -12.63 -7.63
N TYR A 240 13.51 -11.94 -6.77
CA TYR A 240 14.74 -11.27 -7.17
C TYR A 240 15.76 -12.36 -7.57
N SER A 241 15.65 -12.91 -8.77
CA SER A 241 16.79 -13.54 -9.42
C SER A 241 17.77 -12.41 -9.66
N ALA A 242 18.85 -12.38 -8.86
CA ALA A 242 19.93 -11.40 -8.86
C ALA A 242 20.09 -10.75 -10.25
N MET A 243 19.44 -9.61 -10.45
CA MET A 243 19.69 -8.82 -11.63
C MET A 243 21.13 -8.32 -11.48
N PRO A 244 21.98 -8.45 -12.51
CA PRO A 244 23.30 -7.85 -12.49
C PRO A 244 23.12 -6.36 -12.14
N ALA A 245 24.03 -5.82 -11.32
CA ALA A 245 24.05 -4.44 -10.87
C ALA A 245 23.48 -3.54 -11.97
N ALA A 246 22.27 -3.05 -11.73
CA ALA A 246 21.45 -2.46 -12.78
C ALA A 246 22.26 -1.37 -13.47
N ALA A 247 22.48 -1.52 -14.78
CA ALA A 247 22.57 -0.34 -15.62
C ALA A 247 21.38 0.52 -15.20
N THR A 248 21.67 1.76 -14.77
CA THR A 248 20.69 2.73 -14.30
C THR A 248 19.42 2.53 -15.12
N PRO A 249 18.32 2.07 -14.53
CA PRO A 249 17.13 1.79 -15.31
C PRO A 249 16.75 3.12 -15.96
N VAL A 250 16.90 3.19 -17.28
CA VAL A 250 16.22 4.21 -18.05
C VAL A 250 14.76 3.96 -17.72
N PRO A 251 14.08 4.90 -17.02
CA PRO A 251 12.71 4.68 -16.62
C PRO A 251 11.93 4.31 -17.86
N THR A 252 11.35 3.12 -17.87
CA THR A 252 10.34 2.80 -18.86
C THR A 252 9.15 3.65 -18.44
N ILE A 253 9.06 4.83 -19.03
CA ILE A 253 7.96 5.76 -18.84
C ILE A 253 6.69 4.97 -19.16
N TYR A 254 5.95 4.52 -18.14
CA TYR A 254 4.52 4.35 -18.28
C TYR A 254 4.04 5.74 -18.70
N LYS A 255 3.87 5.95 -20.00
CA LYS A 255 3.30 7.19 -20.50
C LYS A 255 1.97 7.32 -19.78
N SER A 256 1.88 8.26 -18.85
CA SER A 256 0.62 8.69 -18.27
C SER A 256 -0.34 8.84 -19.45
N LYS A 257 -1.53 8.24 -19.37
CA LYS A 257 -2.50 8.37 -20.45
C LYS A 257 -2.69 9.88 -20.68
N PRO A 258 -2.50 10.37 -21.91
CA PRO A 258 -2.60 11.80 -22.18
C PRO A 258 -4.02 12.25 -21.88
N ASP A 259 -4.18 13.53 -21.56
CA ASP A 259 -5.50 14.13 -21.43
C ASP A 259 -6.30 13.91 -22.73
N VAL A 260 -7.58 13.56 -22.61
CA VAL A 260 -8.42 13.35 -23.79
C VAL A 260 -9.01 14.70 -24.20
N THR A 261 -8.55 15.25 -25.32
CA THR A 261 -8.97 16.57 -25.83
C THR A 261 -10.10 16.46 -26.86
N GLY A 262 -10.85 17.54 -27.08
CA GLY A 262 -11.87 17.59 -28.14
C GLY A 262 -13.13 16.76 -27.82
N VAL A 263 -13.36 16.46 -26.54
CA VAL A 263 -14.46 15.61 -26.10
C VAL A 263 -15.77 16.36 -26.17
N ARG A 264 -16.74 15.79 -26.90
CA ARG A 264 -18.09 16.37 -27.02
C ARG A 264 -18.90 16.15 -25.75
N LEU A 265 -19.77 17.12 -25.47
CA LEU A 265 -20.75 17.01 -24.40
C LEU A 265 -22.01 16.32 -24.92
N LYS A 266 -22.69 15.60 -24.03
CA LYS A 266 -24.01 14.96 -24.26
C LYS A 266 -25.15 15.78 -23.66
N ASP A 267 -24.83 16.67 -22.73
CA ASP A 267 -25.76 17.54 -22.01
C ASP A 267 -24.97 18.72 -21.41
N LYS A 268 -25.66 19.73 -20.88
CA LYS A 268 -25.06 20.81 -20.09
C LYS A 268 -24.26 20.26 -18.90
N LEU A 269 -23.22 20.97 -18.51
CA LEU A 269 -22.28 20.54 -17.47
C LEU A 269 -22.79 20.90 -16.08
N ALA A 270 -23.60 20.02 -15.47
CA ALA A 270 -23.83 20.08 -14.02
C ALA A 270 -22.57 19.55 -13.31
N THR A 271 -22.00 20.35 -12.41
CA THR A 271 -20.63 20.13 -11.93
C THR A 271 -20.51 20.18 -10.42
N ARG A 272 -19.39 19.62 -9.93
CA ARG A 272 -18.97 19.55 -8.54
C ARG A 272 -17.52 20.00 -8.41
N SER A 273 -17.10 20.42 -7.21
CA SER A 273 -15.68 20.62 -6.90
C SER A 273 -14.89 19.31 -6.83
N GLY A 274 -15.53 18.20 -6.43
CA GLY A 274 -14.95 16.86 -6.40
C GLY A 274 -15.95 15.79 -6.88
N PRO A 275 -15.55 14.52 -6.99
CA PRO A 275 -16.41 13.46 -7.50
C PRO A 275 -17.41 12.98 -6.45
N GLY A 276 -18.68 13.35 -6.59
CA GLY A 276 -19.75 12.86 -5.71
C GLY A 276 -20.62 13.97 -5.12
N GLN A 277 -21.66 13.57 -4.37
CA GLN A 277 -22.66 14.50 -3.84
C GLN A 277 -22.20 15.27 -2.60
N LYS A 278 -21.19 14.76 -1.87
CA LYS A 278 -20.61 15.45 -0.69
C LYS A 278 -19.89 16.76 -1.03
N TYR A 279 -19.54 16.93 -2.31
CA TYR A 279 -18.76 18.07 -2.79
C TYR A 279 -19.63 19.25 -3.20
N ASP A 280 -19.07 20.45 -3.04
CA ASP A 280 -19.66 21.71 -3.47
C ASP A 280 -20.13 21.70 -4.94
N GLU A 281 -21.24 22.36 -5.22
CA GLU A 281 -21.83 22.50 -6.56
C GLU A 281 -21.55 23.91 -7.09
N PRO A 282 -20.47 24.12 -7.88
CA PRO A 282 -20.18 25.43 -8.48
C PRO A 282 -21.27 25.90 -9.44
N GLY A 283 -22.05 24.98 -10.00
CA GLY A 283 -23.22 25.28 -10.82
C GLY A 283 -23.34 24.38 -12.04
N THR A 284 -24.22 24.82 -12.95
CA THR A 284 -24.37 24.22 -14.29
C THR A 284 -23.82 25.18 -15.34
N PHE A 285 -22.93 24.68 -16.18
CA PHE A 285 -22.23 25.46 -17.21
C PHE A 285 -22.68 25.06 -18.61
N LEU A 286 -22.44 25.97 -19.56
CA LEU A 286 -22.76 25.81 -20.98
C LEU A 286 -24.24 25.45 -21.25
N PRO A 287 -25.22 26.13 -20.63
CA PRO A 287 -26.63 25.73 -20.70
C PRO A 287 -27.17 25.67 -22.13
N ASP A 288 -26.76 26.61 -22.98
CA ASP A 288 -27.28 26.78 -24.34
C ASP A 288 -26.21 26.56 -25.42
N THR A 289 -24.97 26.30 -25.02
CA THR A 289 -23.82 26.21 -25.94
C THR A 289 -23.12 24.86 -25.91
N TRP A 290 -23.54 23.93 -25.05
CA TRP A 290 -22.84 22.66 -24.85
C TRP A 290 -22.71 21.82 -26.13
N GLN A 291 -23.63 21.92 -27.09
CA GLN A 291 -23.53 21.16 -28.36
C GLN A 291 -22.34 21.59 -29.22
N ASN A 292 -21.87 22.84 -29.05
CA ASN A 292 -20.84 23.45 -29.87
C ASN A 292 -19.49 23.57 -29.14
N VAL A 293 -19.41 23.05 -27.92
CA VAL A 293 -18.21 23.14 -27.08
C VAL A 293 -17.64 21.74 -26.89
N THR A 294 -16.33 21.65 -27.01
CA THR A 294 -15.56 20.47 -26.59
C THR A 294 -14.80 20.79 -25.31
N VAL A 295 -14.62 19.77 -24.47
CA VAL A 295 -13.83 19.87 -23.25
C VAL A 295 -12.60 18.99 -23.33
N ARG A 296 -11.66 19.23 -22.42
CA ARG A 296 -10.57 18.30 -22.13
C ARG A 296 -10.95 17.46 -20.91
N VAL A 297 -10.76 16.15 -20.98
CA VAL A 297 -10.98 15.23 -19.86
C VAL A 297 -9.63 14.83 -19.29
N LEU A 298 -9.43 15.10 -18.01
CA LEU A 298 -8.16 14.97 -17.31
C LEU A 298 -8.09 13.72 -16.44
N GLY A 299 -9.21 13.25 -15.92
CA GLY A 299 -9.20 12.17 -14.94
C GLY A 299 -10.58 11.59 -14.74
N LYS A 300 -10.63 10.40 -14.14
CA LYS A 300 -11.88 9.73 -13.73
C LYS A 300 -11.76 9.19 -12.32
N GLU A 301 -12.92 9.08 -11.65
CA GLU A 301 -13.05 8.48 -10.33
C GLU A 301 -14.44 7.84 -10.21
N TYR A 302 -14.54 6.66 -9.59
CA TYR A 302 -15.82 5.99 -9.34
C TYR A 302 -16.26 6.22 -7.89
N VAL A 303 -17.37 6.94 -7.70
CA VAL A 303 -17.87 7.28 -6.35
C VAL A 303 -19.35 6.94 -6.22
N GLY A 304 -19.66 6.13 -5.21
CA GLY A 304 -20.99 5.59 -4.97
C GLY A 304 -21.39 4.62 -6.08
N THR A 305 -22.18 5.10 -7.04
CA THR A 305 -22.65 4.31 -8.19
C THR A 305 -22.37 4.98 -9.53
N THR A 306 -21.64 6.11 -9.53
CA THR A 306 -21.47 6.96 -10.71
C THR A 306 -19.99 7.15 -11.01
N TRP A 307 -19.62 6.96 -12.28
CA TRP A 307 -18.35 7.45 -12.80
C TRP A 307 -18.39 8.96 -12.93
N TRP A 308 -17.42 9.62 -12.32
CA TRP A 308 -17.16 11.04 -12.44
C TRP A 308 -15.92 11.25 -13.30
N VAL A 309 -15.92 12.34 -14.07
CA VAL A 309 -14.79 12.76 -14.90
C VAL A 309 -14.43 14.21 -14.58
N LEU A 310 -13.13 14.47 -14.48
CA LEU A 310 -12.57 15.80 -14.32
C LEU A 310 -12.45 16.46 -15.68
N VAL A 311 -13.17 17.55 -15.89
CA VAL A 311 -13.20 18.29 -17.17
C VAL A 311 -12.58 19.66 -17.02
N ASP A 312 -11.84 20.09 -18.05
CA ASP A 312 -11.21 21.39 -18.18
C ASP A 312 -11.75 22.10 -19.42
N PHE A 313 -12.28 23.31 -19.24
CA PHE A 313 -12.91 24.09 -20.30
C PHE A 313 -12.92 25.60 -20.02
N ASP A 314 -13.04 26.37 -21.10
CA ASP A 314 -13.26 27.82 -21.05
C ASP A 314 -14.74 28.15 -20.86
N ASN A 315 -15.06 28.95 -19.84
CA ASN A 315 -16.42 29.44 -19.60
C ASN A 315 -16.55 30.89 -20.04
N ALA A 316 -16.56 31.14 -21.35
CA ALA A 316 -16.80 32.42 -22.03
C ALA A 316 -16.74 33.68 -21.13
N GLY A 317 -15.54 34.26 -20.98
CA GLY A 317 -15.32 35.51 -20.23
C GLY A 317 -15.34 35.40 -18.71
N LYS A 318 -15.64 34.22 -18.14
CA LYS A 318 -15.66 33.94 -16.69
C LYS A 318 -14.45 33.12 -16.21
N GLY A 319 -13.43 32.99 -17.05
CA GLY A 319 -12.23 32.20 -16.79
C GLY A 319 -12.39 30.71 -17.10
N ARG A 320 -11.31 29.96 -16.87
CA ARG A 320 -11.26 28.50 -17.05
C ARG A 320 -11.81 27.77 -15.83
N TYR A 321 -12.35 26.58 -16.06
CA TYR A 321 -12.87 25.71 -15.01
C TYR A 321 -12.31 24.31 -15.19
N ARG A 322 -11.77 23.77 -14.09
CA ARG A 322 -11.45 22.36 -13.89
C ARG A 322 -12.37 21.84 -12.80
N VAL A 323 -13.35 21.02 -13.19
CA VAL A 323 -14.45 20.58 -12.30
C VAL A 323 -14.89 19.17 -12.62
N TRP A 324 -15.54 18.52 -11.65
CA TRP A 324 -16.03 17.17 -11.79
C TRP A 324 -17.46 17.15 -12.33
N THR A 325 -17.74 16.21 -13.22
CA THR A 325 -19.09 15.98 -13.75
C THR A 325 -19.37 14.49 -13.90
N GLY A 326 -20.64 14.10 -13.83
CA GLY A 326 -21.02 12.70 -14.04
C GLY A 326 -20.83 12.30 -15.50
N LEU A 327 -20.29 11.10 -15.75
CA LEU A 327 -19.95 10.57 -17.08
C LEU A 327 -21.10 10.67 -18.10
N LYS A 328 -22.36 10.57 -17.64
CA LYS A 328 -23.55 10.70 -18.50
C LYS A 328 -23.59 11.97 -19.35
N ARG A 329 -22.84 13.02 -18.95
CA ARG A 329 -22.79 14.33 -19.62
C ARG A 329 -21.68 14.45 -20.65
N VAL A 330 -20.77 13.48 -20.72
CA VAL A 330 -19.54 13.56 -21.52
C VAL A 330 -19.45 12.35 -22.45
N ALA A 331 -19.06 12.56 -23.70
CA ALA A 331 -18.87 11.51 -24.70
C ALA A 331 -17.41 11.05 -24.75
N VAL A 332 -16.94 10.45 -23.66
CA VAL A 332 -15.58 9.91 -23.54
C VAL A 332 -15.60 8.42 -23.25
N ASP A 333 -14.64 7.70 -23.80
CA ASP A 333 -14.33 6.32 -23.43
C ASP A 333 -13.46 6.32 -22.15
N LEU A 334 -13.95 5.68 -21.09
CA LEU A 334 -13.24 5.64 -19.81
C LEU A 334 -11.90 4.90 -19.89
N ASP A 335 -11.69 4.02 -20.87
CA ASP A 335 -10.42 3.32 -21.04
C ASP A 335 -9.31 4.26 -21.54
N GLN A 336 -9.67 5.42 -22.09
CA GLN A 336 -8.74 6.45 -22.52
C GLN A 336 -8.39 7.44 -21.40
N VAL A 337 -9.21 7.49 -20.35
CA VAL A 337 -9.06 8.46 -19.27
C VAL A 337 -8.23 7.86 -18.14
N LYS A 338 -7.21 8.59 -17.66
CA LYS A 338 -6.44 8.17 -16.48
C LYS A 338 -7.29 8.22 -15.23
N GLU A 339 -7.06 7.28 -14.33
CA GLU A 339 -7.62 7.35 -12.99
C GLU A 339 -7.02 8.55 -12.24
N TYR A 340 -7.79 9.13 -11.32
CA TYR A 340 -7.39 10.29 -10.55
C TYR A 340 -7.35 9.93 -9.06
N TYR A 341 -6.17 10.01 -8.45
CA TYR A 341 -5.93 9.51 -7.11
C TYR A 341 -5.16 10.53 -6.26
N PRO A 342 -5.27 10.45 -4.92
CA PRO A 342 -4.37 11.17 -4.03
C PRO A 342 -2.91 10.83 -4.32
N THR A 343 -2.05 11.84 -4.35
CA THR A 343 -0.60 11.70 -4.54
C THR A 343 0.20 12.26 -3.36
N GLY A 344 -0.47 12.83 -2.36
CA GLY A 344 0.22 13.33 -1.18
C GLY A 344 -0.73 13.72 -0.05
N GLN A 345 -0.16 14.05 1.10
CA GLN A 345 -0.87 14.58 2.26
C GLN A 345 -0.04 15.69 2.90
N GLY A 346 -0.70 16.61 3.59
CA GLY A 346 0.03 17.66 4.28
C GLY A 346 -0.88 18.74 4.82
N THR A 347 -0.35 19.96 4.91
CA THR A 347 -1.05 21.10 5.50
C THR A 347 -1.06 22.30 4.58
N VAL A 348 -2.15 23.07 4.65
CA VAL A 348 -2.14 24.46 4.16
C VAL A 348 -1.71 25.37 5.30
N ASN A 349 -0.56 26.03 5.17
CA ASN A 349 0.13 26.71 6.27
C ASN A 349 -0.44 28.11 6.58
N ALA A 350 -1.19 28.69 5.63
CA ALA A 350 -1.78 30.01 5.77
C ALA A 350 -3.15 30.07 5.06
N THR A 351 -4.04 30.93 5.56
CA THR A 351 -5.34 31.14 4.90
C THR A 351 -5.13 31.55 3.45
N SER A 352 -5.79 30.84 2.53
CA SER A 352 -5.49 30.88 1.12
C SER A 352 -6.75 31.00 0.27
N ASP A 353 -6.62 31.77 -0.81
CA ASP A 353 -7.59 31.79 -1.89
C ASP A 353 -7.55 30.46 -2.65
N THR A 354 -8.73 29.94 -2.99
CA THR A 354 -8.83 28.69 -3.74
C THR A 354 -9.34 28.92 -5.16
N TYR A 355 -8.91 28.09 -6.08
CA TYR A 355 -9.16 28.22 -7.52
C TYR A 355 -9.77 26.93 -8.08
N ARG A 356 -10.52 27.08 -9.18
CA ARG A 356 -11.10 25.96 -9.94
C ARG A 356 -10.08 25.34 -10.90
N GLY A 357 -8.78 25.52 -10.68
CA GLY A 357 -7.71 25.00 -11.52
C GLY A 357 -6.37 25.67 -11.20
N PRO A 358 -5.27 25.19 -11.81
CA PRO A 358 -3.89 25.57 -11.48
C PRO A 358 -3.49 26.94 -12.05
N GLY A 359 -4.05 28.01 -11.51
CA GLY A 359 -3.66 29.36 -11.90
C GLY A 359 -4.75 30.40 -11.77
N THR A 360 -4.34 31.66 -11.85
CA THR A 360 -5.23 32.83 -11.81
C THR A 360 -6.07 33.01 -13.09
N ASN A 361 -5.75 32.27 -14.16
CA ASN A 361 -6.58 32.16 -15.37
C ASN A 361 -7.81 31.25 -15.16
N TYR A 362 -7.82 30.45 -14.09
CA TYR A 362 -8.99 29.71 -13.66
C TYR A 362 -9.86 30.55 -12.72
N ALA A 363 -11.16 30.27 -12.73
CA ALA A 363 -12.10 30.97 -11.86
C ALA A 363 -11.74 30.76 -10.38
N LYS A 364 -11.68 31.85 -9.62
CA LYS A 364 -11.54 31.81 -8.17
C LYS A 364 -12.81 31.20 -7.55
N ALA A 365 -12.66 30.27 -6.61
CA ALA A 365 -13.79 29.73 -5.87
C ALA A 365 -14.23 30.69 -4.76
N LYS A 366 -15.49 30.56 -4.30
CA LYS A 366 -16.05 31.43 -3.27
C LYS A 366 -15.52 31.12 -1.87
N VAL A 367 -15.00 29.91 -1.67
CA VAL A 367 -14.45 29.44 -0.40
C VAL A 367 -12.96 29.79 -0.33
N THR A 368 -12.50 30.26 0.81
CA THR A 368 -11.07 30.27 1.16
C THR A 368 -10.79 29.08 2.05
N ILE A 369 -9.59 28.54 1.99
CA ILE A 369 -9.16 27.51 2.93
C ILE A 369 -8.46 28.20 4.11
N ASN A 370 -8.80 27.81 5.34
CA ASN A 370 -8.11 28.32 6.52
C ASN A 370 -6.70 27.72 6.63
N GLY A 371 -5.77 28.49 7.20
CA GLY A 371 -4.44 27.98 7.53
C GLY A 371 -4.46 26.90 8.61
N TRP A 372 -3.37 26.15 8.68
CA TRP A 372 -3.14 24.97 9.53
C TRP A 372 -4.18 23.88 9.36
N LYS A 373 -4.63 23.69 8.11
CA LYS A 373 -5.62 22.67 7.77
C LYS A 373 -4.95 21.48 7.10
N ASP A 374 -5.23 20.31 7.64
CA ASP A 374 -4.83 19.04 7.03
C ASP A 374 -5.57 18.84 5.72
N VAL A 375 -4.83 18.42 4.70
CA VAL A 375 -5.32 18.24 3.35
C VAL A 375 -4.74 16.98 2.70
N VAL A 376 -5.54 16.42 1.80
CA VAL A 376 -5.09 15.38 0.86
C VAL A 376 -4.80 16.05 -0.47
N ALA A 377 -3.61 15.82 -1.04
CA ALA A 377 -3.18 16.40 -2.30
C ALA A 377 -3.35 15.40 -3.46
N TYR A 378 -3.73 15.90 -4.64
CA TYR A 378 -3.98 15.09 -5.84
C TYR A 378 -3.02 15.38 -6.99
N GLY A 379 -2.28 16.49 -6.90
CA GLY A 379 -1.32 16.87 -7.91
C GLY A 379 -0.94 18.34 -7.77
N HIS A 380 0.09 18.72 -8.52
CA HIS A 380 0.58 20.07 -8.59
C HIS A 380 0.81 20.45 -10.06
N GLU A 381 0.52 21.70 -10.41
CA GLU A 381 0.64 22.24 -11.77
C GLU A 381 0.76 23.76 -11.63
N ASN A 382 1.70 24.37 -12.38
CA ASN A 382 1.84 25.83 -12.49
C ASN A 382 1.98 26.57 -11.13
N GLY A 383 2.64 25.97 -10.14
CA GLY A 383 2.82 26.55 -8.79
C GLY A 383 1.57 26.52 -7.92
N TYR A 384 0.60 25.65 -8.25
CA TYR A 384 -0.59 25.38 -7.46
C TYR A 384 -0.68 23.89 -7.15
N VAL A 385 -1.32 23.57 -6.02
CA VAL A 385 -1.58 22.22 -5.53
C VAL A 385 -3.10 22.01 -5.47
N GLU A 386 -3.59 20.91 -6.03
CA GLU A 386 -4.97 20.49 -5.82
C GLU A 386 -5.10 19.77 -4.47
N VAL A 387 -5.93 20.32 -3.60
CA VAL A 387 -6.16 19.83 -2.24
C VAL A 387 -7.63 19.48 -2.02
N GLU A 388 -7.87 18.41 -1.28
CA GLU A 388 -9.17 18.03 -0.77
C GLU A 388 -9.30 18.37 0.72
N PHE A 389 -10.41 19.02 1.08
CA PHE A 389 -10.67 19.46 2.45
C PHE A 389 -12.18 19.67 2.71
N GLU A 390 -12.57 19.61 3.98
CA GLU A 390 -13.94 19.90 4.42
C GLU A 390 -14.04 21.28 5.05
N GLN A 391 -15.02 22.10 4.65
CA GLN A 391 -15.30 23.38 5.30
C GLN A 391 -16.79 23.73 5.30
N GLY A 392 -17.34 24.01 6.49
CA GLY A 392 -18.76 24.34 6.62
C GLY A 392 -19.68 23.20 6.14
N ASN A 393 -19.37 21.96 6.56
CA ASN A 393 -20.10 20.73 6.23
C ASN A 393 -20.18 20.42 4.72
N LYS A 394 -19.21 20.91 3.95
CA LYS A 394 -19.07 20.60 2.53
C LYS A 394 -17.64 20.23 2.23
N TRP A 395 -17.47 19.26 1.33
CA TRP A 395 -16.18 18.87 0.81
C TRP A 395 -15.82 19.69 -0.43
N TYR A 396 -14.54 19.97 -0.59
CA TYR A 396 -13.98 20.69 -1.71
C TYR A 396 -12.76 19.95 -2.23
N ARG A 397 -12.59 19.92 -3.55
CA ARG A 397 -11.33 19.63 -4.21
C ARG A 397 -11.00 20.85 -5.08
N LEU A 398 -9.97 21.60 -4.69
CA LEU A 398 -9.67 22.94 -5.24
C LEU A 398 -8.17 23.19 -5.24
N TRP A 399 -7.74 24.17 -6.03
CA TRP A 399 -6.34 24.51 -6.21
C TRP A 399 -5.93 25.67 -5.29
N VAL A 400 -4.80 25.52 -4.60
CA VAL A 400 -4.20 26.53 -3.72
C VAL A 400 -2.76 26.83 -4.17
N PRO A 401 -2.23 28.05 -3.99
CA PRO A 401 -0.83 28.34 -4.25
C PRO A 401 0.08 27.38 -3.47
N GLU A 402 1.03 26.76 -4.16
CA GLU A 402 1.96 25.79 -3.59
C GLU A 402 2.79 26.39 -2.45
N SER A 403 3.14 27.68 -2.57
CA SER A 403 3.83 28.46 -1.54
C SER A 403 3.08 28.57 -0.20
N GLN A 404 1.79 28.22 -0.18
CA GLN A 404 0.96 28.20 1.02
C GLN A 404 0.72 26.78 1.56
N THR A 405 1.39 25.78 0.99
CA THR A 405 1.24 24.37 1.37
C THR A 405 2.55 23.76 1.84
N SER A 406 2.44 22.71 2.66
CA SER A 406 3.53 21.79 2.97
C SER A 406 3.00 20.38 2.72
N ILE A 407 3.27 19.83 1.55
CA ILE A 407 2.78 18.52 1.13
C ILE A 407 3.93 17.53 1.12
N ASP A 408 3.74 16.40 1.80
CA ASP A 408 4.52 15.20 1.59
C ASP A 408 3.92 14.42 0.42
N TRP A 409 4.63 14.41 -0.70
CA TRP A 409 4.24 13.74 -1.94
C TRP A 409 4.64 12.27 -1.98
N GLY A 410 5.18 11.70 -0.89
CA GLY A 410 5.51 10.28 -0.80
C GLY A 410 6.38 9.78 -1.97
N ASN A 411 7.66 10.15 -2.05
CA ASN A 411 8.61 9.69 -3.09
C ASN A 411 8.14 9.76 -4.57
N ASP A 412 7.09 10.51 -4.91
CA ASP A 412 6.78 10.83 -6.30
C ASP A 412 7.79 11.88 -6.81
N ASN A 413 8.89 11.38 -7.36
CA ASN A 413 9.80 12.15 -8.23
C ASN A 413 9.17 12.48 -9.60
N SER A 414 7.84 12.46 -9.74
CA SER A 414 7.17 12.91 -10.95
C SER A 414 7.05 14.44 -10.95
N GLY A 415 8.21 15.10 -11.09
CA GLY A 415 8.24 16.46 -11.59
C GLY A 415 7.64 16.48 -13.00
N ASN A 416 6.37 16.86 -13.11
CA ASN A 416 5.77 17.34 -14.35
C ASN A 416 5.56 18.83 -14.20
N GLY A 417 6.57 19.58 -14.65
CA GLY A 417 6.41 20.99 -15.02
C GLY A 417 5.64 21.15 -16.33
#